data_AF-F3CGS2-F1
#
_entry.id   AF-F3CGS2-F1
#
_cell.length_a   1.000
_cell.length_b   1.000
_cell.length_c   1.000
_cell.angle_alpha   90.00
_cell.angle_beta   90.00
_cell.angle_gamma   90.00
#
_symmetry.space_group_name_H-M   'P 1'
#
loop_
_entity.id
_entity.type
_entity.pdbx_description
1 polymer ?
#
loop_
_entity_poly.entity_id
_entity_poly.type
_entity_poly.pdbx_seq_one_letter_code
_entity_poly.pdbx_strand_id
1 'polypeptide(L)' 'MTYATDLFDAATIERMAGHWLALLQAICANAGQRIAEVPMLDAAEQQQIVRDWNATAA' A
#
# COMPACT_ATOMS: atom_id res chain seq x y z
N MET A 1 3.15 9.17 -14.88
CA MET A 1 2.21 8.03 -14.79
C MET A 1 0.97 8.39 -15.58
N THR A 2 0.60 7.60 -16.58
CA THR A 2 -0.66 7.79 -17.33
C THR A 2 -1.68 6.81 -16.74
N TYR A 3 -2.76 7.33 -16.18
CA TYR A 3 -3.86 6.54 -15.64
C TYR A 3 -5.18 7.05 -16.20
N ALA A 4 -6.19 6.17 -16.27
CA ALA A 4 -7.53 6.57 -16.67
C ALA A 4 -8.16 7.38 -15.53
N THR A 5 -8.14 8.70 -15.63
CA THR A 5 -8.77 9.64 -14.67
C THR A 5 -10.28 9.45 -14.54
N ASP A 6 -10.92 8.80 -15.51
CA ASP A 6 -12.32 8.42 -15.47
C ASP A 6 -12.61 7.25 -14.50
N LEU A 7 -11.60 6.40 -14.25
CA LEU A 7 -11.70 5.21 -13.39
C LEU A 7 -10.97 5.38 -12.05
N PHE A 8 -9.96 6.26 -12.00
CA PHE A 8 -9.11 6.41 -10.82
C PHE A 8 -8.85 7.88 -10.52
N ASP A 9 -9.10 8.25 -9.27
CA ASP A 9 -8.74 9.55 -8.75
C ASP A 9 -7.23 9.64 -8.49
N ALA A 10 -6.67 10.85 -8.53
CA ALA A 10 -5.24 11.08 -8.33
C ALA A 10 -4.76 10.49 -7.00
N ALA A 11 -5.56 10.68 -5.95
CA ALA A 11 -5.29 10.14 -4.62
C ALA A 11 -5.22 8.60 -4.60
N THR A 12 -6.02 7.92 -5.43
CA THR A 12 -5.98 6.45 -5.53
C THR A 12 -4.70 5.97 -6.20
N ILE A 13 -4.28 6.63 -7.27
CA ILE A 13 -3.05 6.27 -8.00
C ILE A 13 -1.80 6.58 -7.18
N GLU A 14 -1.78 7.70 -6.44
CA GLU A 14 -0.70 8.00 -5.51
C GLU A 14 -0.57 6.92 -4.43
N ARG A 15 -1.70 6.46 -3.87
CA ARG A 15 -1.70 5.37 -2.88
C ARG A 15 -1.22 4.04 -3.49
N MET A 16 -1.69 3.71 -4.69
CA MET A 16 -1.22 2.53 -5.43
C MET A 16 0.28 2.60 -5.77
N ALA A 17 0.78 3.77 -6.13
CA ALA A 17 2.19 4.00 -6.41
C ALA A 17 3.06 3.79 -5.16
N GLY A 18 2.59 4.27 -4.00
CA GLY A 18 3.22 4.01 -2.70
C GLY A 18 3.31 2.52 -2.39
N HIS A 19 2.21 1.79 -2.56
CA HIS A 19 2.15 0.34 -2.41
C HIS A 19 3.15 -0.40 -3.32
N TRP A 20 3.23 0.00 -4.58
CA TRP A 20 4.19 -0.54 -5.55
C TRP A 20 5.64 -0.28 -5.14
N LEU A 21 5.94 0.92 -4.63
CA LEU A 21 7.27 1.26 -4.16
C LEU A 21 7.66 0.43 -2.94
N ALA A 22 6.75 0.26 -1.98
CA ALA A 22 6.95 -0.56 -0.79
C ALA A 22 7.26 -2.01 -1.15
N LEU A 23 6.50 -2.58 -2.09
CA LEU A 23 6.72 -3.92 -2.62
C LEU A 23 8.11 -4.06 -3.26
N LEU A 24 8.51 -3.09 -4.11
CA LEU A 24 9.83 -3.09 -4.74
C LEU A 24 10.95 -2.95 -3.70
N GLN A 25 10.78 -2.11 -2.67
CA GLN A 25 11.74 -1.97 -1.59
C GLN A 25 11.88 -3.27 -0.78
N ALA A 26 10.76 -3.94 -0.46
CA ALA A 26 10.78 -5.21 0.26
C ALA A 26 11.46 -6.32 -0.56
N ILE A 27 11.19 -6.40 -1.87
CA ILE A 27 11.83 -7.35 -2.78
C ILE A 27 13.34 -7.06 -2.89
N CYS A 28 13.74 -5.79 -3.03
CA CYS A 28 15.15 -5.40 -3.05
C CYS A 28 15.87 -5.68 -1.73
N ALA A 29 15.19 -5.50 -0.59
CA ALA A 29 15.75 -5.78 0.73
C ALA A 29 15.94 -7.28 0.98
N ASN A 30 15.07 -8.14 0.44
CA ASN A 30 15.18 -9.59 0.57
C ASN A 30 14.62 -10.33 -0.64
N ALA A 31 15.46 -10.50 -1.67
CA ALA A 31 15.07 -11.15 -2.92
C ALA A 31 14.70 -12.64 -2.79
N GLY A 32 15.01 -13.29 -1.65
CA GLY A 32 14.63 -14.67 -1.36
C GLY A 32 13.30 -14.83 -0.64
N GLN A 33 12.64 -13.73 -0.27
CA GLN A 33 11.38 -13.75 0.46
C GLN A 33 10.22 -14.17 -0.45
N ARG A 34 9.30 -14.97 0.09
CA ARG A 34 8.07 -15.32 -0.62
C ARG A 34 7.20 -14.08 -0.78
N ILE A 35 6.68 -13.86 -1.99
CA ILE A 35 5.78 -12.74 -2.30
C ILE A 35 4.56 -12.72 -1.37
N ALA A 36 4.06 -13.89 -0.95
CA ALA A 36 2.95 -14.01 0.00
C ALA A 36 3.27 -13.49 1.42
N GLU A 37 4.55 -13.38 1.77
CA GLU A 37 5.03 -12.85 3.06
C GLU A 37 5.46 -11.39 2.97
N VAL A 38 5.43 -10.78 1.78
CA VAL A 38 5.71 -9.36 1.63
C VAL A 38 4.49 -8.58 2.15
N PRO A 39 4.66 -7.69 3.14
CA PRO A 39 3.56 -6.89 3.63
C PRO A 39 3.00 -6.08 2.46
N MET A 40 1.76 -6.39 2.08
CA MET A 40 1.07 -5.72 0.99
C MET A 40 0.86 -4.25 1.38
N LEU A 41 0.39 -4.01 2.60
CA LEU A 41 0.18 -2.69 3.17
C LEU A 41 1.48 -2.07 3.67
N ASP A 42 1.76 -0.86 3.21
CA ASP A 42 2.81 -0.02 3.78
C ASP A 42 2.47 0.33 5.25
N ALA A 43 3.48 0.65 6.06
CA ALA A 43 3.29 0.88 7.50
C ALA A 43 2.27 1.98 7.79
N ALA A 44 2.18 2.99 6.93
CA ALA A 44 1.20 4.07 7.02
C ALA A 44 -0.25 3.59 6.75
N GLU A 45 -0.47 2.74 5.74
CA GLU A 45 -1.79 2.17 5.46
C GLU A 45 -2.19 1.14 6.53
N GLN A 46 -1.23 0.36 7.04
CA GLN A 46 -1.48 -0.53 8.17
C GLN A 46 -1.90 0.26 9.41
N GLN A 47 -1.23 1.38 9.73
CA GLN A 47 -1.65 2.27 10.81
C GLN A 47 -3.06 2.81 10.56
N GLN A 48 -3.39 3.23 9.33
CA GLN A 48 -4.72 3.76 9.01
C GLN A 48 -5.82 2.70 9.17
N ILE A 49 -5.62 1.47 8.70
CA ILE A 49 -6.61 0.39 8.86
C ILE A 49 -6.71 -0.05 10.33
N VAL A 50 -5.60 -0.16 11.03
CA VAL A 50 -5.59 -0.61 12.43
C VAL A 50 -6.05 0.48 13.40
N ARG A 51 -5.92 1.78 13.05
CA ARG A 51 -6.34 2.88 13.93
C ARG A 51 -7.64 3.54 13.49
N ASP A 52 -7.82 3.90 12.23
CA ASP A 52 -9.02 4.61 11.75
C ASP A 52 -10.20 3.66 11.51
N TRP A 53 -9.97 2.44 11.01
CA TRP A 53 -11.06 1.48 10.81
C TRP A 53 -11.45 0.71 12.08
N ASN A 54 -10.52 0.54 13.03
CA ASN A 54 -10.83 -0.01 14.36
C ASN A 54 -11.25 1.06 15.38
N ALA A 55 -11.28 2.35 14.99
CA ALA A 55 -11.94 3.40 15.75
C ALA A 55 -13.48 3.25 15.68
N THR A 56 -13.98 2.09 16.10
CA THR A 56 -15.38 1.93 16.45
C THR A 56 -15.54 2.71 17.75
N ALA A 57 -16.16 3.89 17.68
CA ALA A 57 -16.41 4.72 18.85
C ALA A 57 -17.09 3.90 19.95
N ALA A 58 -16.54 3.99 21.17
CA ALA A 58 -17.19 3.56 22.40
C ALA A 58 -18.26 4.58 22.83
#